data_AF-T0ZL59-F1
#
_entry.id   AF-T0ZL59-F1
#
_cell.length_a   1.000
_cell.length_b   1.000
_cell.length_c   1.000
_cell.angle_alpha   90.00
_cell.angle_beta   90.00
_cell.angle_gamma   90.00
#
_symmetry.space_group_name_H-M   'P 1'
#
loop_
_entity.id
_entity.type
_entity.pdbx_description
1 polymer ?
#
loop_
_entity_poly.entity_id
_entity_poly.type
_entity_poly.pdbx_seq_one_letter_code
_entity_poly.pdbx_strand_id
1 'polypeptide(L)' 'MPGWGHVLYLHGSHASRVADIARNGQEICVTVTLLDGLVLARSALHHSMNYRSVMIVGPCSLVKE' A
#
# COMPACT_ATOMS: atom_id res chain seq x y z
N MET A 1 -22.06 -2.83 0.18
CA MET A 1 -22.46 -1.93 -0.93
C MET A 1 -21.84 -2.49 -2.21
N PRO A 2 -22.62 -2.78 -3.26
CA PRO A 2 -22.06 -3.31 -4.50
C PRO A 2 -21.57 -2.16 -5.40
N GLY A 3 -20.38 -2.30 -6.02
CA GLY A 3 -20.15 -1.66 -7.33
C GLY A 3 -18.80 -1.02 -7.70
N TRP A 4 -17.82 -0.80 -6.81
CA TRP A 4 -16.56 -0.13 -7.19
C TRP A 4 -15.31 -0.69 -6.49
N GLY A 5 -14.15 -0.63 -7.17
CA GLY A 5 -12.84 -0.55 -6.49
C GLY A 5 -12.12 -1.86 -6.15
N HIS A 6 -12.03 -2.82 -7.07
CA HIS A 6 -11.18 -4.02 -6.89
C HIS A 6 -9.72 -3.82 -7.31
N VAL A 7 -9.40 -2.68 -7.92
CA VAL A 7 -8.07 -2.38 -8.49
C VAL A 7 -7.50 -1.16 -7.79
N LEU A 8 -6.26 -1.29 -7.30
CA LEU A 8 -5.45 -0.17 -6.84
C LEU A 8 -4.62 0.34 -8.02
N TYR A 9 -4.87 1.59 -8.44
CA TYR A 9 -4.06 2.24 -9.46
C TYR A 9 -2.86 2.94 -8.85
N LEU A 10 -1.68 2.67 -9.43
CA LEU A 10 -0.42 3.32 -9.08
C LEU A 10 0.07 4.10 -10.29
N HIS A 11 0.69 5.25 -10.06
CA HIS A 11 1.32 6.05 -11.11
C HIS A 11 2.74 6.45 -10.70
N GLY A 12 3.61 6.62 -11.69
CA GLY A 12 4.99 7.00 -11.49
C GLY A 12 5.76 6.99 -12.82
N SER A 13 7.08 7.18 -12.73
CA SER A 13 7.95 7.18 -13.90
C SER A 13 7.93 5.83 -14.63
N HIS A 14 7.97 5.88 -15.96
CA HIS A 14 8.16 4.71 -16.84
C HIS A 14 9.48 3.97 -16.59
N ALA A 15 10.49 4.64 -16.05
CA ALA A 15 11.78 4.05 -15.69
C ALA A 15 11.83 3.57 -14.23
N SER A 16 10.70 3.56 -13.52
CA SER A 16 10.65 3.11 -12.12
C SER A 16 10.67 1.58 -12.02
N ARG A 17 11.21 1.08 -10.91
CA ARG A 17 11.17 -0.35 -10.56
C ARG A 17 9.74 -0.90 -10.49
N VAL A 18 8.77 -0.07 -10.07
CA VAL A 18 7.36 -0.47 -10.05
C VAL A 18 6.83 -0.69 -11.49
N ALA A 19 7.25 0.15 -12.44
CA ALA A 19 6.91 -0.05 -13.85
C ALA A 19 7.56 -1.32 -14.42
N ASP A 20 8.78 -1.66 -14.02
CA ASP A 20 9.43 -2.93 -14.39
C ASP A 20 8.68 -4.15 -13.83
N ILE A 21 8.29 -4.09 -12.55
CA ILE A 21 7.48 -5.12 -11.91
C ILE A 21 6.14 -5.30 -12.65
N ALA A 22 5.46 -4.18 -12.96
CA ALA A 22 4.18 -4.19 -13.67
C ALA A 22 4.29 -4.74 -15.10
N ARG A 23 5.40 -4.45 -15.80
CA ARG A 23 5.70 -5.03 -17.14
C ARG A 23 5.86 -6.54 -17.08
N ASN A 24 6.45 -7.04 -16.01
CA ASN A 24 6.72 -8.47 -15.81
C ASN A 24 5.58 -9.21 -15.07
N GLY A 25 4.50 -8.52 -14.69
CA GLY A 25 3.34 -9.14 -14.05
C GLY A 25 3.61 -9.69 -12.65
N GLN A 26 4.62 -9.19 -11.93
CA GLN A 26 5.04 -9.79 -10.67
C GLN A 26 4.08 -9.44 -9.52
N GLU A 27 4.03 -10.30 -8.50
CA GLU A 27 3.29 -10.01 -7.27
C GLU A 27 3.94 -8.88 -6.49
N ILE A 28 3.10 -7.97 -5.97
CA ILE A 28 3.50 -6.91 -5.06
C ILE A 28 2.63 -6.93 -3.81
N CYS A 29 3.17 -6.35 -2.75
CA CYS A 29 2.40 -5.98 -1.56
C CYS A 29 2.39 -4.45 -1.47
N VAL A 30 1.20 -3.86 -1.41
CA VAL A 30 1.03 -2.44 -1.12
C VAL A 30 0.43 -2.30 0.26
N THR A 31 1.19 -1.66 1.16
CA THR A 31 0.75 -1.35 2.51
C THR A 31 0.29 0.10 2.58
N VAL A 32 -0.95 0.31 3.00
CA VAL A 32 -1.51 1.63 3.27
C VAL A 32 -1.69 1.76 4.78
N THR A 33 -1.12 2.79 5.38
CA THR A 33 -1.23 3.04 6.82
C THR A 33 -1.73 4.46 7.05
N LEU A 34 -2.81 4.57 7.81
CA LEU A 34 -3.33 5.82 8.34
C LEU A 34 -2.93 5.89 9.81
N LEU A 35 -2.05 6.84 10.13
CA LEU A 35 -1.63 7.14 11.49
C LEU A 35 -2.65 8.09 12.13
N ASP A 36 -3.30 7.65 13.21
CA ASP A 36 -4.34 8.42 13.89
C ASP A 36 -3.80 9.14 15.15
N GLY A 37 -2.67 8.69 15.71
CA GLY A 37 -2.01 9.38 16.81
C GLY A 37 -0.92 8.57 17.50
N LEU A 38 -0.12 9.25 18.32
CA LEU A 38 0.91 8.63 19.16
C LEU A 38 0.36 8.35 20.56
N VAL A 39 0.68 7.19 21.11
CA VAL A 39 0.36 6.81 22.49
C VAL A 39 1.63 6.94 23.32
N LEU A 40 1.67 7.96 24.19
CA LEU A 40 2.84 8.24 25.04
C LEU A 40 2.64 7.67 26.45
N ALA A 41 3.43 6.67 26.81
CA ALA A 41 3.43 6.04 28.13
C ALA A 41 4.61 6.53 29.00
N ARG A 42 4.62 6.16 30.29
CA ARG A 42 5.70 6.51 31.23
C ARG A 42 7.02 5.75 30.99
N SER A 43 6.96 4.62 30.30
CA SER A 43 8.13 3.80 29.95
C SER A 43 8.22 3.65 28.45
N ALA A 44 9.45 3.69 27.92
CA ALA A 44 9.71 3.67 26.49
C ALA A 44 9.13 2.45 25.77
N LEU A 45 9.11 1.29 26.43
CA LEU A 45 8.58 0.03 25.86
C LEU A 45 7.06 0.03 25.67
N HIS A 46 6.35 1.01 26.24
CA HIS A 46 4.90 1.13 26.13
C HIS A 46 4.47 2.30 25.24
N HIS A 47 5.41 2.97 24.57
CA HIS A 47 5.07 3.87 23.48
C HIS A 47 4.49 3.08 22.30
N SER A 48 3.45 3.62 21.69
CA SER A 48 2.83 3.01 20.53
C SER A 48 2.17 4.07 19.66
N MET A 49 1.39 3.62 18.68
CA MET A 49 0.58 4.47 17.81
C MET A 49 -0.80 3.86 17.63
N ASN A 50 -1.82 4.71 17.60
CA ASN A 50 -3.12 4.33 17.05
C ASN A 50 -3.01 4.43 15.53
N TYR A 51 -3.26 3.33 14.83
CA TYR A 51 -3.20 3.30 13.37
C TYR A 51 -4.20 2.31 12.80
N ARG A 52 -4.57 2.55 11.54
CA ARG A 52 -5.32 1.62 10.70
C ARG A 52 -4.44 1.29 9.50
N SER A 53 -4.31 0.00 9.18
CA SER A 53 -3.47 -0.44 8.08
C SER A 53 -4.14 -1.55 7.29
N VAL A 54 -3.91 -1.58 5.99
CA VAL A 54 -4.31 -2.67 5.09
C VAL A 54 -3.12 -3.04 4.22
N MET A 55 -2.94 -4.35 4.02
CA MET A 55 -2.01 -4.89 3.03
C MET A 55 -2.81 -5.43 1.85
N ILE A 56 -2.50 -4.95 0.65
CA ILE A 56 -3.08 -5.42 -0.60
C ILE A 56 -2.00 -6.22 -1.31
N VAL A 57 -2.22 -7.52 -1.44
CA VAL A 57 -1.28 -8.46 -2.08
C VAL A 57 -1.90 -8.96 -3.37
N GLY A 58 -1.14 -8.90 -4.46
CA GLY A 58 -1.58 -9.45 -5.74
C GLY A 58 -0.71 -9.04 -6.92
N PRO A 59 -1.08 -9.48 -8.14
CA PRO A 59 -0.32 -9.19 -9.34
C PRO A 59 -0.41 -7.70 -9.71
N CYS A 60 0.73 -7.13 -10.12
CA CYS A 60 0.80 -5.78 -10.68
C CYS A 60 0.91 -5.84 -12.21
N SER A 61 0.12 -5.04 -12.91
CA SER A 61 0.15 -4.97 -14.39
C SER A 61 0.04 -3.53 -14.88
N LEU A 62 0.57 -3.28 -16.08
CA LEU A 62 0.35 -2.00 -16.77
C LEU A 62 -1.13 -1.83 -17.12
N VAL A 63 -1.64 -0.63 -16.89
CA VAL A 63 -2.96 -0.22 -17.39
C VAL A 63 -2.87 -0.10 -18.90
N LYS A 64 -3.78 -0.77 -19.62
CA LYS A 64 -3.91 -0.68 -21.08
C LYS A 64 -4.86 0.47 -21.43
N GLU A 65 -4.65 1.08 -22.58
CA GLU A 65 -5.59 2.01 -23.21
C GLU A 65 -6.90 1.31 -23.62
#